data_AF-A0A178J6E4-F1
#
_entry.id   AF-A0A178J6E4-F1
#
_cell.length_a   1.000
_cell.length_b   1.000
_cell.length_c   1.000
_cell.angle_alpha   90.00
_cell.angle_beta   90.00
_cell.angle_gamma   90.00
#
_symmetry.space_group_name_H-M   'P 1'
#
loop_
_entity.id
_entity.type
_entity.pdbx_description
1 polymer ?
#
loop_
_entity_poly.entity_id
_entity_poly.type
_entity_poly.pdbx_seq_one_letter_code
_entity_poly.pdbx_strand_id
1 'polypeptide(L)'
;MTDLEQQLKAIGADTLPSLVALSKAWDLFCQAHSPLFEKARQNKPDSPVSNHLLGILTKAHVEASSYVQSNAASMQAMQQALNDNLGQENAGKFEEQGMDQLILCTHLWLYIQGYLRLDFSLANDHAQNTAELISSVNKLDVQSLRTEFLSSYYHGSERSPIQASGSFNPITWLKKLFN
;
A
#
# COMPACT_ATOMS: atom_id res chain seq x y z
N MET A 1 6.84 -2.71 18.99
CA MET A 1 6.70 -3.57 17.81
C MET A 1 5.59 -4.56 18.06
N THR A 2 4.51 -4.51 17.29
CA THR A 2 3.32 -5.37 17.47
C THR A 2 3.50 -6.71 16.74
N ASP A 3 2.64 -7.71 17.00
CA ASP A 3 2.69 -8.98 16.26
C ASP A 3 2.44 -8.77 14.76
N LEU A 4 1.48 -7.92 14.39
CA LEU A 4 1.24 -7.55 12.99
C LEU A 4 2.51 -7.02 12.31
N GLU A 5 3.21 -6.08 12.98
CA GLU A 5 4.45 -5.52 12.47
C GLU A 5 5.53 -6.59 12.30
N GLN A 6 5.66 -7.52 13.26
CA GLN A 6 6.60 -8.64 13.15
C GLN A 6 6.29 -9.53 11.96
N GLN A 7 5.02 -9.87 11.71
CA GLN A 7 4.64 -10.74 10.61
C GLN A 7 4.82 -10.06 9.24
N LEU A 8 4.60 -8.74 9.15
CA LEU A 8 4.91 -7.97 7.93
C LEU A 8 6.42 -7.94 7.63
N LYS A 9 7.26 -7.76 8.66
CA LYS A 9 8.71 -7.85 8.53
C LYS A 9 9.18 -9.26 8.20
N ALA A 10 8.54 -10.29 8.75
CA ALA A 10 8.88 -11.69 8.48
C ALA A 10 8.70 -12.06 7.01
N ILE A 11 7.70 -11.49 6.32
CA ILE A 11 7.54 -11.65 4.87
C ILE A 11 8.36 -10.63 4.07
N GLY A 12 9.07 -9.71 4.72
CA GLY A 12 9.96 -8.74 4.08
C GLY A 12 9.31 -7.45 3.58
N ALA A 13 8.08 -7.14 3.98
CA ALA A 13 7.35 -5.98 3.47
C ALA A 13 8.02 -4.64 3.85
N ASP A 14 8.75 -4.59 4.96
CA ASP A 14 9.50 -3.42 5.44
C ASP A 14 10.71 -3.05 4.56
N THR A 15 11.11 -3.94 3.65
CA THR A 15 12.22 -3.69 2.74
C THR A 15 11.82 -3.00 1.43
N LEU A 16 10.53 -2.70 1.27
CA LEU A 16 10.02 -1.96 0.12
C LEU A 16 10.57 -0.53 0.10
N PRO A 17 11.27 -0.10 -0.97
CA PRO A 17 11.83 1.24 -1.06
C PRO A 17 10.80 2.36 -0.90
N SER A 18 9.60 2.18 -1.46
CA SER A 18 8.48 3.14 -1.38
C SER A 18 7.98 3.39 0.05
N LEU A 19 8.31 2.53 1.02
CA LEU A 19 7.83 2.68 2.40
C LEU A 19 8.77 3.53 3.27
N VAL A 20 9.96 3.89 2.79
CA VAL A 20 10.94 4.67 3.58
C VAL A 20 10.39 6.03 4.00
N ALA A 21 9.65 6.70 3.10
CA ALA A 21 9.01 7.98 3.39
C ALA A 21 7.74 7.86 4.26
N LEU A 22 7.23 6.64 4.45
CA LEU A 22 5.92 6.35 5.07
C LEU A 22 6.05 5.78 6.49
N SER A 23 7.17 6.01 7.18
CA SER A 23 7.44 5.45 8.52
C SER A 23 6.35 5.78 9.54
N LYS A 24 5.87 7.03 9.57
CA LYS A 24 4.77 7.43 10.45
C LYS A 24 3.46 6.71 10.10
N ALA A 25 3.17 6.57 8.80
CA ALA A 25 1.97 5.85 8.36
C ALA A 25 2.07 4.36 8.73
N TRP A 26 3.25 3.75 8.59
CA TRP A 26 3.54 2.37 8.98
C TRP A 26 3.26 2.12 10.46
N ASP A 27 3.76 3.00 11.34
CA ASP A 27 3.56 2.87 12.77
C ASP A 27 2.07 2.98 13.15
N LEU A 28 1.37 3.95 12.57
CA LEU A 28 -0.08 4.12 12.77
C LEU A 28 -0.87 2.92 12.27
N PHE A 29 -0.53 2.40 11.09
CA PHE A 29 -1.15 1.21 10.52
C PHE A 29 -0.99 0.01 11.45
N CYS A 30 0.24 -0.26 11.90
CA CYS A 30 0.53 -1.38 12.77
C CYS A 30 -0.25 -1.25 14.09
N GLN A 31 -0.27 -0.06 14.71
CA GLN A 31 -1.03 0.16 15.94
C GLN A 31 -2.54 -0.04 15.74
N ALA A 32 -3.12 0.53 14.68
CA ALA A 32 -4.56 0.49 14.42
C ALA A 32 -5.07 -0.93 14.10
N HIS A 33 -4.30 -1.73 13.35
CA HIS A 33 -4.77 -3.02 12.85
C HIS A 33 -4.31 -4.23 13.68
N SER A 34 -3.38 -4.06 14.63
CA SER A 34 -2.89 -5.17 15.46
C SER A 34 -3.99 -5.90 16.26
N PRO A 35 -4.93 -5.21 16.94
CA PRO A 35 -5.97 -5.91 17.69
C PRO A 35 -6.85 -6.81 16.80
N LEU A 36 -7.15 -6.36 15.59
CA LEU A 36 -7.93 -7.14 14.63
C LEU A 36 -7.13 -8.33 14.11
N PHE A 37 -5.84 -8.14 13.83
CA PHE A 37 -4.95 -9.22 13.39
C PHE A 37 -4.82 -10.33 14.44
N GLU A 38 -4.57 -9.96 15.70
CA GLU A 38 -4.48 -10.91 16.82
C GLU A 38 -5.79 -11.70 16.97
N LYS A 39 -6.94 -11.01 16.93
CA LYS A 39 -8.26 -11.65 16.96
C LYS A 39 -8.48 -12.60 15.77
N ALA A 40 -8.07 -12.22 14.57
CA ALA A 40 -8.21 -13.06 13.37
C ALA A 40 -7.39 -14.35 13.52
N ARG A 41 -6.15 -14.23 14.01
CA ARG A 41 -5.27 -15.37 14.30
C ARG A 41 -5.84 -16.31 15.35
N GLN A 42 -6.41 -15.77 16.44
CA GLN A 42 -7.05 -16.58 17.48
C GLN A 42 -8.29 -17.32 16.99
N ASN A 43 -9.08 -16.70 16.10
CA ASN A 43 -10.31 -17.29 15.57
C ASN A 43 -10.05 -18.42 14.55
N LYS A 44 -8.94 -18.35 13.81
CA LYS A 44 -8.53 -19.38 12.84
C LYS A 44 -7.03 -19.68 12.96
N PRO A 45 -6.61 -20.36 14.05
CA PRO A 45 -5.20 -20.57 14.34
C PRO A 45 -4.51 -21.47 13.31
N ASP A 46 -5.24 -22.38 12.66
CA ASP A 46 -4.72 -23.29 11.65
C ASP A 46 -4.53 -22.66 10.27
N SER A 47 -5.05 -21.44 10.06
CA SER A 47 -4.87 -20.72 8.80
C SER A 47 -3.46 -20.10 8.72
N PRO A 48 -2.78 -20.19 7.56
CA PRO A 48 -1.48 -19.54 7.36
C PRO A 48 -1.51 -18.06 7.73
N VAL A 49 -0.45 -17.57 8.38
CA VAL A 49 -0.33 -16.16 8.79
C VAL A 49 -0.48 -15.21 7.60
N SER A 50 0.03 -15.59 6.43
CA SER A 50 -0.10 -14.81 5.20
C SER A 50 -1.56 -14.59 4.78
N ASN A 51 -2.48 -15.52 5.08
CA ASN A 51 -3.90 -15.35 4.79
C ASN A 51 -4.55 -14.33 5.74
N HIS A 52 -4.10 -14.31 7.00
CA HIS A 52 -4.52 -13.29 7.96
C HIS A 52 -4.01 -11.90 7.55
N LEU A 53 -2.75 -11.80 7.13
CA LEU A 53 -2.17 -10.56 6.59
C LEU A 53 -2.95 -10.07 5.37
N LEU A 54 -3.26 -10.95 4.42
CA LEU A 54 -4.08 -10.61 3.25
C LEU A 54 -5.44 -10.04 3.65
N GLY A 55 -6.11 -10.67 4.63
CA GLY A 55 -7.40 -10.20 5.12
C GLY A 55 -7.34 -8.80 5.74
N ILE A 56 -6.34 -8.55 6.60
CA ILE A 56 -6.12 -7.23 7.21
C ILE A 56 -5.82 -6.17 6.14
N LEU A 57 -4.90 -6.48 5.23
CA LEU A 57 -4.46 -5.54 4.19
C LEU A 57 -5.58 -5.23 3.18
N THR A 58 -6.41 -6.21 2.84
CA THR A 58 -7.58 -6.01 1.99
C THR A 58 -8.57 -5.07 2.66
N LYS A 59 -8.89 -5.31 3.94
CA LYS A 59 -9.80 -4.45 4.70
C LYS A 59 -9.26 -3.02 4.78
N ALA A 60 -7.99 -2.87 5.14
CA ALA A 60 -7.36 -1.55 5.29
C ALA A 60 -7.29 -0.77 3.98
N HIS A 61 -6.96 -1.44 2.86
CA HIS A 61 -6.97 -0.81 1.53
C HIS A 61 -8.36 -0.30 1.13
N VAL A 62 -9.41 -1.11 1.36
CA VAL A 62 -10.80 -0.71 1.09
C VAL A 62 -11.20 0.49 1.94
N GLU A 63 -10.87 0.48 3.23
CA GLU A 63 -11.19 1.57 4.15
C GLU A 63 -10.46 2.87 3.79
N ALA A 64 -9.15 2.79 3.52
CA ALA A 64 -8.36 3.94 3.12
C ALA A 64 -8.82 4.52 1.77
N SER A 65 -9.10 3.66 0.79
CA SER A 65 -9.62 4.08 -0.53
C SER A 65 -10.97 4.80 -0.37
N SER A 66 -11.87 4.22 0.42
CA SER A 66 -13.19 4.80 0.69
C SER A 66 -13.09 6.13 1.42
N TYR A 67 -12.15 6.25 2.36
CA TYR A 67 -11.90 7.50 3.08
C TYR A 67 -11.41 8.60 2.14
N VAL A 68 -10.39 8.35 1.32
CA VAL A 68 -9.87 9.34 0.38
C VAL A 68 -10.93 9.70 -0.65
N GLN A 69 -11.65 8.72 -1.20
CA GLN A 69 -12.73 8.97 -2.16
C GLN A 69 -13.82 9.87 -1.57
N SER A 70 -14.24 9.62 -0.32
CA SER A 70 -15.29 10.39 0.34
C SER A 70 -14.85 11.80 0.73
N ASN A 71 -13.54 12.04 0.85
CA ASN A 71 -12.97 13.32 1.27
C ASN A 71 -12.18 14.03 0.16
N ALA A 72 -12.20 13.52 -1.08
CA ALA A 72 -11.35 13.99 -2.18
C ALA A 72 -11.50 15.50 -2.45
N ALA A 73 -12.72 16.03 -2.39
CA ALA A 73 -12.97 17.46 -2.59
C ALA A 73 -12.33 18.33 -1.50
N SER A 74 -12.42 17.92 -0.24
CA SER A 74 -11.79 18.62 0.89
C SER A 74 -10.27 18.56 0.78
N MET A 75 -9.72 17.39 0.47
CA MET A 75 -8.28 17.21 0.28
C MET A 75 -7.75 18.04 -0.90
N GLN A 76 -8.51 18.13 -2.00
CA GLN A 76 -8.15 18.97 -3.14
C GLN A 76 -8.16 20.46 -2.78
N ALA A 77 -9.20 20.92 -2.07
CA ALA A 77 -9.29 22.31 -1.61
C ALA A 77 -8.13 22.66 -0.67
N MET A 78 -7.73 21.73 0.20
CA MET A 78 -6.58 21.91 1.07
C MET A 78 -5.27 21.95 0.29
N GLN A 79 -5.06 21.01 -0.64
CA GLN A 79 -3.87 20.99 -1.50
C GLN A 79 -3.73 22.31 -2.28
N GLN A 80 -4.84 22.84 -2.79
CA GLN A 80 -4.87 24.13 -3.45
C GLN A 80 -4.52 25.28 -2.48
N ALA A 81 -5.15 25.33 -1.31
CA ALA A 81 -4.88 26.36 -0.32
C ALA A 81 -3.41 26.36 0.15
N LEU A 82 -2.79 25.18 0.26
CA LEU A 82 -1.36 25.03 0.58
C LEU A 82 -0.47 25.58 -0.54
N ASN A 83 -0.77 25.24 -1.80
CA ASN A 83 -0.05 25.75 -2.96
C ASN A 83 -0.18 27.28 -3.08
N ASP A 84 -1.36 27.82 -2.77
CA ASP A 84 -1.68 29.23 -2.95
C ASP A 84 -1.17 30.14 -1.81
N ASN A 85 -1.02 29.63 -0.57
CA ASN A 85 -0.78 30.46 0.62
C ASN A 85 0.61 30.35 1.28
N LEU A 86 1.56 29.58 0.74
CA LEU A 86 2.95 29.39 1.24
C LEU A 86 3.32 30.12 2.55
N GLY A 87 2.86 29.57 3.66
CA GLY A 87 3.40 29.75 5.01
C GLY A 87 3.58 28.35 5.57
N GLN A 88 4.76 27.77 5.41
CA GLN A 88 5.08 26.35 5.64
C GLN A 88 4.89 25.85 7.09
N GLU A 89 4.42 26.69 8.01
CA GLU A 89 4.41 26.38 9.44
C GLU A 89 3.21 25.55 9.93
N ASN A 90 2.13 25.41 9.12
CA ASN A 90 0.93 24.66 9.54
C ASN A 90 0.45 23.55 8.59
N ALA A 91 1.12 23.34 7.44
CA ALA A 91 0.72 22.35 6.43
C ALA A 91 0.75 20.90 6.92
N GLY A 92 1.69 20.56 7.82
CA GLY A 92 1.92 19.17 8.26
C GLY A 92 0.98 18.62 9.32
N LYS A 93 -0.12 19.31 9.67
CA LYS A 93 -0.93 18.95 10.85
C LYS A 93 -2.35 18.44 10.59
N PHE A 94 -2.92 18.59 9.38
CA PHE A 94 -4.33 18.24 9.18
C PHE A 94 -4.62 17.04 8.24
N GLU A 95 -3.86 16.74 7.18
CA GLU A 95 -4.40 15.77 6.18
C GLU A 95 -3.43 14.95 5.31
N GLU A 96 -2.16 14.80 5.68
CA GLU A 96 -1.26 13.78 5.07
C GLU A 96 -1.58 12.35 5.53
N GLN A 97 -2.28 12.15 6.66
CA GLN A 97 -2.55 10.80 7.17
C GLN A 97 -3.48 10.00 6.28
N GLY A 98 -4.50 10.59 5.68
CA GLY A 98 -5.43 9.84 4.81
C GLY A 98 -4.76 9.35 3.53
N MET A 99 -4.00 10.24 2.89
CA MET A 99 -3.31 9.94 1.64
C MET A 99 -2.13 8.98 1.86
N ASP A 100 -1.30 9.23 2.87
CA ASP A 100 -0.17 8.35 3.20
C ASP A 100 -0.65 6.96 3.61
N GLN A 101 -1.77 6.86 4.33
CA GLN A 101 -2.36 5.56 4.67
C GLN A 101 -2.87 4.84 3.43
N LEU A 102 -3.50 5.53 2.47
CA LEU A 102 -3.90 4.92 1.21
C LEU A 102 -2.69 4.40 0.43
N ILE A 103 -1.64 5.22 0.28
CA ILE A 103 -0.41 4.86 -0.43
C ILE A 103 0.24 3.64 0.24
N LEU A 104 0.45 3.68 1.56
CA LEU A 104 0.99 2.58 2.35
C LEU A 104 0.16 1.31 2.17
N CYS A 105 -1.15 1.39 2.38
CA CYS A 105 -2.04 0.22 2.29
C CYS A 105 -2.00 -0.38 0.89
N THR A 106 -1.93 0.45 -0.15
CA THR A 106 -1.86 -0.03 -1.54
C THR A 106 -0.55 -0.79 -1.80
N HIS A 107 0.59 -0.24 -1.37
CA HIS A 107 1.88 -0.95 -1.50
C HIS A 107 1.87 -2.29 -0.77
N LEU A 108 1.45 -2.30 0.50
CA LEU A 108 1.42 -3.51 1.31
C LEU A 108 0.43 -4.55 0.78
N TRP A 109 -0.74 -4.11 0.31
CA TRP A 109 -1.76 -4.99 -0.22
C TRP A 109 -1.33 -5.62 -1.56
N LEU A 110 -0.76 -4.85 -2.48
CA LEU A 110 -0.21 -5.39 -3.72
C LEU A 110 0.98 -6.32 -3.45
N TYR A 111 1.83 -5.97 -2.47
CA TYR A 111 2.93 -6.81 -2.02
C TYR A 111 2.44 -8.19 -1.55
N ILE A 112 1.46 -8.25 -0.64
CA ILE A 112 0.96 -9.54 -0.15
C ILE A 112 0.28 -10.36 -1.25
N GLN A 113 -0.38 -9.71 -2.22
CA GLN A 113 -0.93 -10.42 -3.38
C GLN A 113 0.17 -11.09 -4.21
N GLY A 114 1.26 -10.35 -4.50
CA GLY A 114 2.42 -10.91 -5.19
C GLY A 114 3.09 -12.02 -4.38
N TYR A 115 3.26 -11.82 -3.08
CA TYR A 115 3.82 -12.82 -2.16
C TYR A 115 3.00 -14.11 -2.13
N LEU A 116 1.69 -14.01 -2.32
CA LEU A 116 0.78 -15.16 -2.42
C LEU A 116 0.58 -15.68 -3.85
N ARG A 117 1.25 -15.10 -4.85
CA ARG A 117 1.10 -15.42 -6.28
C ARG A 117 -0.36 -15.34 -6.76
N LEU A 118 -1.11 -14.37 -6.26
CA LEU A 118 -2.48 -14.10 -6.73
C LEU A 118 -2.45 -13.53 -8.15
N ASP A 119 -3.61 -13.50 -8.81
CA ASP A 119 -3.70 -13.04 -10.20
C ASP A 119 -3.23 -11.58 -10.38
N PHE A 120 -2.33 -11.36 -11.33
CA PHE A 120 -1.76 -10.04 -11.59
C PHE A 120 -2.77 -9.06 -12.19
N SER A 121 -3.74 -9.54 -12.98
CA SER A 121 -4.68 -8.66 -13.69
C SER A 121 -5.47 -7.84 -12.68
N LEU A 122 -5.93 -8.48 -11.60
CA LEU A 122 -6.60 -7.80 -10.50
C LEU A 122 -5.69 -6.77 -9.81
N ALA A 123 -4.45 -7.16 -9.48
CA ALA A 123 -3.47 -6.26 -8.88
C ALA A 123 -3.21 -5.01 -9.75
N ASN A 124 -3.12 -5.19 -11.07
CA ASN A 124 -2.94 -4.10 -12.03
C ASN A 124 -4.12 -3.13 -12.07
N ASP A 125 -5.35 -3.65 -12.08
CA ASP A 125 -6.55 -2.81 -12.13
C ASP A 125 -6.68 -1.97 -10.86
N HIS A 126 -6.42 -2.55 -9.68
CA HIS A 126 -6.46 -1.80 -8.44
C HIS A 126 -5.30 -0.79 -8.29
N ALA A 127 -4.11 -1.10 -8.83
CA ALA A 127 -3.02 -0.14 -8.91
C ALA A 127 -3.41 1.08 -9.76
N GLN A 128 -4.06 0.85 -10.91
CA GLN A 128 -4.60 1.92 -11.76
C GLN A 128 -5.65 2.75 -11.02
N ASN A 129 -6.66 2.10 -10.42
CA ASN A 129 -7.74 2.79 -9.72
C ASN A 129 -7.23 3.65 -8.56
N THR A 130 -6.25 3.14 -7.79
CA THR A 130 -5.65 3.89 -6.68
C THR A 130 -4.83 5.07 -7.21
N ALA A 131 -4.05 4.86 -8.29
CA ALA A 131 -3.28 5.93 -8.91
C ALA A 131 -4.17 7.07 -9.45
N GLU A 132 -5.31 6.73 -10.07
CA GLU A 132 -6.31 7.71 -10.52
C GLU A 132 -6.92 8.48 -9.35
N LEU A 133 -7.28 7.78 -8.26
CA LEU A 133 -7.82 8.41 -7.07
C LEU A 133 -6.84 9.41 -6.46
N ILE A 134 -5.56 9.02 -6.30
CA ILE A 134 -4.51 9.90 -5.76
C ILE A 134 -4.30 11.10 -6.69
N SER A 135 -4.14 10.86 -7.99
CA SER A 135 -3.95 11.89 -9.00
C SER A 135 -5.12 12.89 -9.05
N SER A 136 -6.35 12.43 -8.79
CA SER A 136 -7.51 13.33 -8.73
C SER A 136 -7.35 14.44 -7.68
N VAL A 137 -6.65 14.16 -6.58
CA VAL A 137 -6.43 15.07 -5.47
C VAL A 137 -5.18 15.93 -5.69
N ASN A 138 -4.02 15.31 -5.97
CA ASN A 138 -2.72 15.99 -5.96
C ASN A 138 -2.12 16.24 -7.35
N LYS A 139 -2.80 15.80 -8.42
CA LYS A 139 -2.39 15.96 -9.82
C LYS A 139 -1.06 15.29 -10.17
N LEU A 140 -0.62 14.30 -9.41
CA LEU A 140 0.52 13.45 -9.75
C LEU A 140 0.24 12.61 -11.02
N ASP A 141 1.30 12.18 -11.70
CA ASP A 141 1.17 11.33 -12.88
C ASP A 141 0.67 9.93 -12.53
N VAL A 142 -0.45 9.53 -13.16
CA VAL A 142 -1.13 8.26 -12.89
C VAL A 142 -0.24 7.07 -13.26
N GLN A 143 0.49 7.14 -14.38
CA GLN A 143 1.31 6.01 -14.83
C GLN A 143 2.51 5.79 -13.91
N SER A 144 3.15 6.86 -13.48
CA SER A 144 4.24 6.81 -12.50
C SER A 144 3.79 6.16 -11.19
N LEU A 145 2.66 6.62 -10.63
CA LEU A 145 2.07 6.03 -9.41
C LEU A 145 1.73 4.56 -9.60
N ARG A 146 1.07 4.20 -10.71
CA ARG A 146 0.74 2.80 -11.00
C ARG A 146 1.98 1.92 -11.12
N THR A 147 3.02 2.39 -11.82
CA THR A 147 4.27 1.64 -11.94
C THR A 147 4.93 1.44 -10.59
N GLU A 148 4.92 2.46 -9.73
CA GLU A 148 5.44 2.35 -8.38
C GLU A 148 4.66 1.33 -7.55
N PHE A 149 3.33 1.35 -7.60
CA PHE A 149 2.48 0.35 -6.93
C PHE A 149 2.73 -1.07 -7.43
N LEU A 150 2.81 -1.26 -8.75
CA LEU A 150 3.09 -2.57 -9.34
C LEU A 150 4.47 -3.12 -8.98
N SER A 151 5.45 -2.25 -8.71
CA SER A 151 6.75 -2.68 -8.21
C SER A 151 6.63 -3.48 -6.89
N SER A 152 5.67 -3.12 -6.03
CA SER A 152 5.43 -3.80 -4.76
C SER A 152 4.87 -5.20 -4.96
N TYR A 153 3.95 -5.39 -5.90
CA TYR A 153 3.50 -6.72 -6.29
C TYR A 153 4.67 -7.61 -6.73
N TYR A 154 5.55 -7.08 -7.58
CA TYR A 154 6.70 -7.85 -8.06
C TYR A 154 7.71 -8.16 -6.96
N HIS A 155 7.99 -7.21 -6.06
CA HIS A 155 8.80 -7.47 -4.87
C HIS A 155 8.22 -8.59 -3.99
N GLY A 156 6.89 -8.59 -3.78
CA GLY A 156 6.23 -9.67 -3.06
C GLY A 156 6.40 -11.01 -3.78
N SER A 157 6.18 -11.02 -5.09
CA SER A 157 6.33 -12.19 -5.96
C SER A 157 7.72 -12.81 -5.89
N GLU A 158 8.78 -11.99 -5.81
CA GLU A 158 10.17 -12.46 -5.66
C GLU A 158 10.46 -13.06 -4.29
N ARG A 159 9.81 -12.56 -3.24
CA ARG A 159 9.93 -13.10 -1.88
C ARG A 159 9.00 -14.26 -1.59
N SER A 160 8.11 -14.58 -2.52
CA SER A 160 7.13 -15.64 -2.34
C SER A 160 7.82 -16.99 -2.12
N PRO A 161 7.45 -17.74 -1.06
CA PRO A 161 7.87 -19.13 -0.89
C PRO A 161 7.15 -20.08 -1.84
N ILE A 162 6.12 -19.60 -2.57
CA ILE A 162 5.34 -20.38 -3.51
C ILE A 162 6.10 -20.42 -4.84
N GLN A 163 6.42 -21.63 -5.30
CA GLN A 163 7.12 -21.85 -6.56
C GLN A 163 6.30 -21.29 -7.73
N ALA A 164 6.92 -20.44 -8.55
CA ALA A 164 6.30 -19.93 -9.75
C ALA A 164 6.16 -21.07 -10.78
N SER A 165 4.93 -21.37 -11.20
CA SER A 165 4.70 -22.09 -12.45
C SER A 165 5.06 -21.15 -13.62
N GLY A 166 6.34 -21.12 -14.00
CA GLY A 166 6.86 -20.29 -15.09
C GLY A 166 7.53 -19.01 -14.59
N SER A 167 8.86 -18.98 -14.62
CA SER A 167 9.70 -17.84 -14.24
C SER A 167 9.50 -16.65 -15.19
N PHE A 168 8.60 -15.72 -14.84
CA PHE A 168 8.65 -14.35 -15.36
C PHE A 168 9.52 -13.52 -14.41
N ASN A 169 10.58 -12.87 -14.90
CA ASN A 169 11.47 -12.03 -14.09
C ASN A 169 11.14 -10.54 -14.31
N PRO A 170 10.21 -9.96 -13.52
CA PRO A 170 9.61 -8.66 -13.78
C PRO A 170 10.56 -7.48 -13.59
N ILE A 171 11.62 -7.60 -12.78
CA ILE A 171 12.67 -6.56 -12.68
C ILE A 171 13.36 -6.34 -14.03
N THR A 172 13.57 -7.40 -14.83
CA THR A 172 14.12 -7.23 -16.18
C THR A 172 13.14 -6.55 -17.14
N TRP A 173 11.84 -6.68 -16.90
CA TRP A 173 10.80 -6.00 -17.67
C TRP A 173 10.67 -4.52 -17.26
N LEU A 174 10.62 -4.22 -15.95
CA LEU A 174 10.61 -2.84 -15.45
C LEU A 174 11.86 -2.06 -15.85
N LYS A 175 13.06 -2.68 -15.78
CA LYS A 175 14.30 -2.04 -16.24
C LYS A 175 14.29 -1.68 -17.73
N LYS A 176 13.46 -2.33 -18.55
CA LYS A 176 13.31 -1.98 -19.98
C LYS A 176 12.37 -0.80 -20.23
N LEU A 177 11.59 -0.37 -19.24
CA LEU A 177 10.69 0.78 -19.36
C LEU A 177 11.34 2.09 -18.91
N PHE A 178 12.43 2.01 -18.13
CA PHE A 178 13.19 3.17 -17.63
C PHE A 178 14.53 3.38 -18.37
N ASN A 179 14.72 2.75 -19.54
CA ASN A 179 15.93 2.83 -20.35
C ASN A 179 15.61 3.16 -21.80
#